data_AF-A0A6P1GTQ7-F1
#
_entry.id   AF-A0A6P1GTQ7-F1
#
_cell.length_a   1.000
_cell.length_b   1.000
_cell.length_c   1.000
_cell.angle_alpha   90.00
_cell.angle_beta   90.00
_cell.angle_gamma   90.00
#
_symmetry.space_group_name_H-M   'P 1'
#
loop_
_entity.id
_entity.type
_entity.pdbx_description
1 polymer ?
#
loop_
_entity_poly.entity_id
_entity_poly.type
_entity_poly.pdbx_seq_one_letter_code
_entity_poly.pdbx_strand_id
1 'polypeptide(L)'
;MDFTTYIDAFNSGDYVNLVDQWFTEDVVWEDGGQTVTGRDEWLNLFHFVRNGIREIFRPITGFDGPSGHFREIDMDFHALKSRPDFPFGPLAPGDMMTVKFFIIYECEGNRIRRLKAATWPVNYGTSKLPRLGAHVTQRAAFQAFQAALAHEHGANARQYLAAQLQMGSTGGTRSSSHEDAIGSLREAGVATATLKDARDDELLLDAGGRLMRLGLQNGLISQFELV
;
A
#
# COMPACT_ATOMS: atom_id res chain seq x y z
N MET A 1 -15.13 16.37 -12.43
CA MET A 1 -14.30 15.15 -12.37
C MET A 1 -15.06 14.08 -11.59
N ASP A 2 -15.13 12.84 -12.08
CA ASP A 2 -15.59 11.72 -11.24
C ASP A 2 -14.45 11.27 -10.33
N PHE A 3 -14.59 11.59 -9.04
CA PHE A 3 -13.53 11.36 -8.08
C PHE A 3 -13.30 9.88 -7.77
N THR A 4 -14.34 9.06 -7.82
CA THR A 4 -14.23 7.61 -7.57
C THR A 4 -13.36 6.96 -8.64
N THR A 5 -13.64 7.25 -9.91
CA THR A 5 -12.84 6.75 -11.03
C THR A 5 -11.40 7.28 -10.99
N TYR A 6 -11.18 8.52 -10.53
CA TYR A 6 -9.83 9.05 -10.30
C TYR A 6 -9.06 8.26 -9.23
N ILE A 7 -9.71 7.90 -8.11
CA ILE A 7 -9.09 7.08 -7.05
C ILE A 7 -8.72 5.71 -7.60
N ASP A 8 -9.60 5.08 -8.37
CA ASP A 8 -9.32 3.78 -8.98
C ASP A 8 -8.12 3.86 -9.94
N ALA A 9 -8.05 4.91 -10.76
CA ALA A 9 -6.90 5.18 -11.61
C ALA A 9 -5.62 5.38 -10.78
N PHE A 10 -5.67 6.17 -9.71
CA PHE A 10 -4.52 6.41 -8.83
C PHE A 10 -4.03 5.11 -8.18
N ASN A 11 -4.97 4.33 -7.66
CA ASN A 11 -4.75 3.06 -7.00
C ASN A 11 -4.44 1.94 -7.97
N SER A 12 -4.55 2.09 -9.29
CA SER A 12 -4.07 1.09 -10.26
C SER A 12 -2.54 0.96 -10.25
N GLY A 13 -1.84 2.06 -9.95
CA GLY A 13 -0.39 2.15 -10.06
C GLY A 13 0.12 2.58 -11.44
N ASP A 14 -0.76 2.71 -12.45
CA ASP A 14 -0.41 3.25 -13.78
C ASP A 14 -0.41 4.78 -13.75
N TYR A 15 0.69 5.35 -13.25
CA TYR A 15 0.81 6.79 -13.07
C TYR A 15 1.01 7.56 -14.38
N VAL A 16 1.50 6.93 -15.45
CA VAL A 16 1.61 7.56 -16.77
C VAL A 16 0.20 7.84 -17.30
N ASN A 17 -0.67 6.82 -17.29
CA ASN A 17 -2.06 6.99 -17.68
C ASN A 17 -2.83 7.91 -16.70
N LEU A 18 -2.56 7.82 -15.40
CA LEU A 18 -3.12 8.74 -14.41
C LEU A 18 -2.83 10.20 -14.73
N VAL A 19 -1.55 10.53 -14.99
CA VAL A 19 -1.11 11.91 -15.27
C VAL A 19 -1.72 12.41 -16.59
N ASP A 20 -1.69 11.59 -17.64
CA ASP A 20 -2.25 11.97 -18.94
C ASP A 20 -3.76 12.20 -18.88
N GLN A 21 -4.50 11.28 -18.27
CA GLN A 21 -5.95 11.33 -18.22
C GLN A 21 -6.47 12.47 -17.33
N TRP A 22 -5.86 12.68 -16.15
CA TRP A 22 -6.49 13.47 -15.09
C TRP A 22 -5.86 14.83 -14.84
N PHE A 23 -4.72 15.20 -15.43
CA PHE A 23 -4.04 16.46 -15.12
C PHE A 23 -3.85 17.34 -16.35
N THR A 24 -4.03 18.66 -16.24
CA THR A 24 -3.73 19.59 -17.35
C THR A 24 -2.24 19.60 -17.67
N GLU A 25 -1.84 20.12 -18.84
CA GLU A 25 -0.42 20.17 -19.24
C GLU A 25 0.41 21.04 -18.30
N ASP A 26 -0.20 22.14 -17.86
CA ASP A 26 0.35 23.15 -16.97
C ASP A 26 -0.06 22.93 -15.49
N VAL A 27 -0.29 21.67 -15.10
CA VAL A 27 -0.68 21.34 -13.72
C VAL A 27 0.28 21.95 -12.70
N VAL A 28 -0.24 22.53 -11.63
CA VAL A 28 0.57 23.01 -10.50
C VAL A 28 0.25 22.20 -9.25
N TRP A 29 1.28 21.60 -8.65
CA TRP A 29 1.17 21.00 -7.31
C TRP A 29 1.94 21.83 -6.30
N GLU A 30 1.33 22.05 -5.15
CA GLU A 30 1.95 22.72 -4.01
C GLU A 30 1.72 21.93 -2.73
N ASP A 31 2.75 21.89 -1.90
CA ASP A 31 2.65 21.47 -0.50
C ASP A 31 3.30 22.54 0.42
N GLY A 32 3.53 22.19 1.68
CA GLY A 32 4.13 23.09 2.67
C GLY A 32 5.60 23.49 2.42
N GLY A 33 6.27 22.93 1.40
CA GLY A 33 7.71 23.16 1.15
C GLY A 33 8.14 23.20 -0.32
N GLN A 34 7.31 22.79 -1.29
CA GLN A 34 7.67 22.79 -2.70
C GLN A 34 6.49 23.13 -3.63
N THR A 35 6.86 23.55 -4.84
CA THR A 35 5.95 23.75 -5.96
C THR A 35 6.48 23.00 -7.17
N VAL A 36 5.65 22.19 -7.79
CA VAL A 36 5.95 21.42 -9.00
C VAL A 36 5.04 21.93 -10.12
N THR A 37 5.61 22.21 -11.29
CA THR A 37 4.85 22.80 -12.40
C THR A 37 5.01 21.99 -13.69
N GLY A 38 3.88 21.64 -14.28
CA GLY A 38 3.79 20.87 -15.51
C GLY A 38 3.77 19.36 -15.28
N ARG A 39 3.22 18.62 -16.26
CA ARG A 39 3.07 17.15 -16.15
C ARG A 39 4.40 16.41 -16.03
N ASP A 40 5.44 16.88 -16.70
CA ASP A 40 6.74 16.19 -16.71
C ASP A 40 7.39 16.20 -15.33
N GLU A 41 7.40 17.35 -14.65
CA GLU A 41 7.91 17.43 -13.28
C GLU A 41 7.02 16.65 -12.30
N TRP A 42 5.70 16.69 -12.51
CA TRP A 42 4.74 15.93 -11.72
C TRP A 42 4.94 14.41 -11.86
N LEU A 43 5.18 13.93 -13.08
CA LEU A 43 5.49 12.54 -13.37
C LEU A 43 6.85 12.12 -12.76
N ASN A 44 7.85 12.99 -12.81
CA ASN A 44 9.15 12.76 -12.17
C ASN A 44 9.02 12.62 -10.66
N LEU A 45 8.16 13.42 -10.01
CA LEU A 45 7.86 13.27 -8.59
C LEU A 45 7.23 11.90 -8.30
N PHE A 46 6.26 11.45 -9.10
CA PHE A 46 5.68 10.11 -8.94
C PHE A 46 6.74 9.01 -9.07
N HIS A 47 7.61 9.11 -10.07
CA HIS A 47 8.72 8.17 -10.24
C HIS A 47 9.62 8.13 -9.00
N PHE A 48 9.93 9.28 -8.42
CA PHE A 48 10.73 9.35 -7.18
C PHE A 48 9.99 8.75 -5.97
N VAL A 49 8.78 9.21 -5.69
CA VAL A 49 8.00 8.78 -4.51
C VAL A 49 7.73 7.28 -4.58
N ARG A 50 7.27 6.78 -5.73
CA ARG A 50 6.84 5.38 -5.92
C ARG A 50 7.97 4.40 -6.24
N ASN A 51 9.23 4.84 -6.28
CA ASN A 51 10.38 3.96 -6.50
C ASN A 51 10.51 2.92 -5.39
N GLY A 52 9.90 1.75 -5.56
CA GLY A 52 9.85 0.72 -4.52
C GLY A 52 8.97 1.06 -3.32
N ILE A 53 8.03 1.99 -3.50
CA ILE A 53 6.93 2.26 -2.57
C ILE A 53 5.63 2.01 -3.31
N ARG A 54 4.76 1.20 -2.73
CA ARG A 54 3.38 1.08 -3.18
C ARG A 54 2.52 2.06 -2.41
N GLU A 55 2.05 3.09 -3.10
CA GLU A 55 1.21 4.15 -2.56
C GLU A 55 -0.28 3.84 -2.81
N ILE A 56 -1.13 4.02 -1.81
CA ILE A 56 -2.57 3.76 -1.85
C ILE A 56 -3.33 4.95 -1.29
N PHE A 57 -4.30 5.44 -2.05
CA PHE A 57 -5.17 6.55 -1.71
C PHE A 57 -6.46 6.04 -1.06
N ARG A 58 -6.73 6.42 0.19
CA ARG A 58 -7.96 6.11 0.92
C ARG A 58 -8.75 7.38 1.25
N PRO A 59 -9.86 7.65 0.57
CA PRO A 59 -10.71 8.79 0.90
C PRO A 59 -11.35 8.63 2.28
N ILE A 60 -11.40 9.71 3.05
CA ILE A 60 -12.08 9.75 4.36
C ILE A 60 -13.34 10.59 4.27
N THR A 61 -13.21 11.82 3.81
CA THR A 61 -14.33 12.73 3.56
C THR A 61 -13.95 13.77 2.51
N GLY A 62 -14.93 14.51 2.00
CA GLY A 62 -14.67 15.52 1.00
C GLY A 62 -15.90 16.33 0.65
N PHE A 63 -15.66 17.39 -0.11
CA PHE A 63 -16.70 18.28 -0.63
C PHE A 63 -16.43 18.55 -2.10
N ASP A 64 -17.51 18.62 -2.88
CA ASP A 64 -17.46 18.98 -4.28
C ASP A 64 -17.96 20.40 -4.47
N GLY A 65 -17.22 21.19 -5.22
CA GLY A 65 -17.56 22.55 -5.59
C GLY A 65 -17.61 22.73 -7.10
N PRO A 66 -18.14 23.86 -7.59
CA PRO A 66 -18.25 24.13 -9.03
C PRO A 66 -16.89 24.16 -9.76
N SER A 67 -15.83 24.57 -9.08
CA SER A 67 -14.49 24.76 -9.64
C SER A 67 -13.48 23.70 -9.20
N GLY A 68 -13.88 22.71 -8.41
CA GLY A 68 -12.91 21.81 -7.78
C GLY A 68 -13.44 20.93 -6.67
N HIS A 69 -12.51 20.26 -6.00
CA HIS A 69 -12.79 19.26 -4.97
C HIS A 69 -11.93 19.50 -3.74
N PHE A 70 -12.49 19.35 -2.55
CA PHE A 70 -11.71 19.19 -1.33
C PHE A 70 -11.78 17.74 -0.87
N ARG A 71 -10.66 17.20 -0.41
CA ARG A 71 -10.57 15.82 0.09
C ARG A 71 -9.70 15.75 1.33
N GLU A 72 -10.24 15.15 2.38
CA GLU A 72 -9.46 14.52 3.43
C GLU A 72 -9.22 13.06 3.05
N ILE A 73 -7.97 12.65 3.10
CA ILE A 73 -7.55 11.32 2.69
C ILE A 73 -6.49 10.80 3.64
N ASP A 74 -6.43 9.48 3.76
CA ASP A 74 -5.27 8.78 4.30
C ASP A 74 -4.52 8.14 3.13
N MET A 75 -3.22 8.42 3.04
CA MET A 75 -2.36 7.82 2.03
C MET A 75 -1.46 6.80 2.69
N ASP A 76 -1.57 5.54 2.28
CA ASP A 76 -0.73 4.47 2.79
C ASP A 76 0.47 4.26 1.88
N PHE A 77 1.64 4.13 2.47
CA PHE A 77 2.89 3.85 1.80
C PHE A 77 3.43 2.51 2.28
N HIS A 78 3.57 1.57 1.34
CA HIS A 78 4.04 0.21 1.62
C HIS A 78 5.41 0.01 0.97
N ALA A 79 6.44 -0.23 1.78
CA ALA A 79 7.81 -0.33 1.28
C ALA A 79 8.12 -1.72 0.70
N LEU A 80 8.43 -1.76 -0.59
CA LEU A 80 8.84 -2.96 -1.32
C LEU A 80 10.38 -3.12 -1.36
N LYS A 81 11.10 -2.05 -1.03
CA LYS A 81 12.55 -2.05 -0.83
C LYS A 81 12.94 -0.97 0.17
N SER A 82 14.21 -0.92 0.57
CA SER A 82 14.71 0.15 1.44
C SER A 82 14.61 1.52 0.75
N ARG A 83 14.09 2.50 1.49
CA ARG A 83 13.95 3.91 1.12
C ARG A 83 14.37 4.81 2.28
N PRO A 84 15.67 5.00 2.50
CA PRO A 84 16.18 5.87 3.56
C PRO A 84 15.91 7.36 3.30
N ASP A 85 15.62 7.70 2.04
CA ASP A 85 15.41 9.04 1.50
C ASP A 85 13.92 9.40 1.36
N PHE A 86 13.01 8.57 1.90
CA PHE A 86 11.58 8.80 1.73
C PHE A 86 11.13 10.08 2.47
N PRO A 87 10.33 10.97 1.85
CA PRO A 87 10.02 12.30 2.41
C PRO A 87 9.37 12.29 3.80
N PHE A 88 8.66 11.21 4.13
CA PHE A 88 7.98 11.06 5.42
C PHE A 88 8.79 10.26 6.46
N GLY A 89 10.04 9.94 6.15
CA GLY A 89 10.96 9.20 7.03
C GLY A 89 11.39 7.86 6.44
N PRO A 90 12.53 7.32 6.91
CA PRO A 90 13.14 6.13 6.33
C PRO A 90 12.24 4.90 6.45
N LEU A 91 12.24 4.07 5.41
CA LEU A 91 11.48 2.82 5.34
C LEU A 91 12.39 1.65 4.95
N ALA A 92 12.22 0.51 5.62
CA ALA A 92 12.77 -0.78 5.24
C ALA A 92 11.70 -1.63 4.53
N PRO A 93 12.07 -2.67 3.76
CA PRO A 93 11.10 -3.55 3.12
C PRO A 93 10.12 -4.14 4.14
N GLY A 94 8.83 -4.13 3.83
CA GLY A 94 7.76 -4.53 4.76
C GLY A 94 7.22 -3.44 5.65
N ASP A 95 7.90 -2.30 5.76
CA ASP A 95 7.35 -1.19 6.53
C ASP A 95 6.12 -0.61 5.84
N MET A 96 5.20 -0.13 6.67
CA MET A 96 4.09 0.70 6.21
C MET A 96 4.01 1.95 7.06
N MET A 97 3.56 3.03 6.44
CA MET A 97 3.12 4.21 7.17
C MET A 97 1.91 4.83 6.48
N THR A 98 1.10 5.54 7.25
CA THR A 98 -0.02 6.30 6.73
C THR A 98 0.19 7.77 7.03
N VAL A 99 -0.04 8.63 6.04
CA VAL A 99 -0.03 10.09 6.21
C VAL A 99 -1.40 10.61 5.83
N LYS A 100 -1.98 11.44 6.69
CA LYS A 100 -3.21 12.15 6.36
C LYS A 100 -2.89 13.36 5.49
N PHE A 101 -3.68 13.55 4.45
CA PHE A 101 -3.62 14.72 3.59
C PHE A 101 -4.97 15.42 3.55
N PHE A 102 -4.94 16.75 3.56
CA PHE A 102 -6.00 17.58 3.04
C PHE A 102 -5.56 18.10 1.68
N ILE A 103 -6.34 17.81 0.64
CA ILE A 103 -6.03 18.20 -0.73
C ILE A 103 -7.19 19.02 -1.29
N ILE A 104 -6.86 20.21 -1.77
CA ILE A 104 -7.74 21.04 -2.61
C ILE A 104 -7.31 20.80 -4.06
N TYR A 105 -8.25 20.39 -4.90
CA TYR A 105 -8.11 20.25 -6.34
C TYR A 105 -8.88 21.38 -7.02
N GLU A 106 -8.22 22.10 -7.92
CA GLU A 106 -8.86 23.03 -8.85
C GLU A 106 -8.89 22.37 -10.22
N CYS A 107 -10.06 22.34 -10.84
CA CYS A 107 -10.30 21.56 -12.06
C CYS A 107 -10.68 22.46 -13.25
N GLU A 108 -10.20 22.08 -14.42
CA GLU A 108 -10.65 22.56 -15.73
C GLU A 108 -11.43 21.43 -16.42
N GLY A 109 -12.76 21.50 -16.34
CA GLY A 109 -13.63 20.40 -16.75
C GLY A 109 -13.40 19.15 -15.88
N ASN A 110 -12.87 18.08 -16.50
CA ASN A 110 -12.57 16.82 -15.82
C ASN A 110 -11.09 16.64 -15.46
N ARG A 111 -10.26 17.66 -15.65
CA ARG A 111 -8.81 17.58 -15.43
C ARG A 111 -8.40 18.52 -14.31
N ILE A 112 -7.45 18.07 -13.49
CA ILE A 112 -6.86 18.80 -12.39
C ILE A 112 -5.83 19.78 -12.96
N ARG A 113 -6.08 21.07 -12.76
CA ARG A 113 -5.17 22.16 -13.14
C ARG A 113 -4.25 22.54 -11.99
N ARG A 114 -4.73 22.42 -10.76
CA ARG A 114 -3.94 22.71 -9.57
C ARG A 114 -4.33 21.79 -8.44
N LEU A 115 -3.37 21.39 -7.62
CA LEU A 115 -3.68 20.84 -6.31
C LEU A 115 -2.77 21.39 -5.22
N LYS A 116 -3.35 21.61 -4.04
CA LYS A 116 -2.65 22.07 -2.85
C LYS A 116 -2.86 21.06 -1.74
N ALA A 117 -1.78 20.62 -1.14
CA ALA A 117 -1.80 19.61 -0.09
C ALA A 117 -1.26 20.15 1.24
N ALA A 118 -1.91 19.75 2.33
CA ALA A 118 -1.37 19.87 3.69
C ALA A 118 -1.38 18.49 4.35
N THR A 119 -0.34 18.19 5.13
CA THR A 119 -0.15 16.87 5.75
C THR A 119 -0.08 16.95 7.27
N TRP A 120 -0.43 15.85 7.93
CA TRP A 120 -0.17 15.63 9.35
C TRP A 120 1.12 14.84 9.56
N PRO A 121 1.67 14.84 10.79
CA PRO A 121 2.71 13.89 11.16
C PRO A 121 2.30 12.45 10.85
N VAL A 122 3.29 11.63 10.52
CA VAL A 122 3.08 10.22 10.17
C VAL A 122 2.24 9.51 11.24
N ASN A 123 1.25 8.73 10.79
CA ASN A 123 0.31 7.95 11.60
C ASN A 123 -0.60 8.77 12.55
N TYR A 124 -0.53 10.10 12.54
CA TYR A 124 -1.35 10.96 13.39
C TYR A 124 -2.74 11.19 12.79
N GLY A 125 -3.79 10.92 13.57
CA GLY A 125 -5.18 11.15 13.15
C GLY A 125 -5.67 10.27 11.98
N THR A 126 -4.87 9.29 11.54
CA THR A 126 -5.21 8.40 10.43
C THR A 126 -6.19 7.31 10.87
N SER A 127 -7.13 6.96 10.02
CA SER A 127 -7.93 5.74 10.15
C SER A 127 -7.04 4.49 10.16
N LYS A 128 -7.45 3.47 10.91
CA LYS A 128 -6.73 2.21 11.04
C LYS A 128 -7.50 1.10 10.35
N LEU A 129 -6.78 0.29 9.58
CA LEU A 129 -7.28 -0.95 9.01
C LEU A 129 -6.40 -2.11 9.51
N PRO A 130 -6.94 -3.33 9.61
CA PRO A 130 -6.12 -4.52 9.76
C PRO A 130 -5.06 -4.57 8.66
N ARG A 131 -3.89 -5.14 8.95
CA ARG A 131 -2.72 -5.10 8.06
C ARG A 131 -2.95 -5.88 6.76
N LEU A 132 -3.55 -7.07 6.85
CA LEU A 132 -3.91 -7.94 5.71
C LEU A 132 -5.43 -8.12 5.62
N GLY A 133 -5.91 -8.49 4.43
CA GLY A 133 -7.35 -8.59 4.11
C GLY A 133 -7.65 -8.27 2.64
N ALA A 134 -8.92 -8.06 2.31
CA ALA A 134 -9.39 -7.86 0.92
C ALA A 134 -9.13 -6.45 0.38
N HIS A 135 -9.03 -5.44 1.25
CA HIS A 135 -8.92 -4.05 0.83
C HIS A 135 -7.64 -3.80 0.03
N VAL A 136 -7.67 -2.88 -0.93
CA VAL A 136 -6.51 -2.63 -1.82
C VAL A 136 -5.22 -2.28 -1.06
N THR A 137 -5.32 -1.55 0.06
CA THR A 137 -4.18 -1.27 0.94
C THR A 137 -3.63 -2.51 1.64
N GLN A 138 -4.51 -3.45 2.01
CA GLN A 138 -4.11 -4.69 2.67
C GLN A 138 -3.42 -5.65 1.69
N ARG A 139 -3.88 -5.66 0.43
CA ARG A 139 -3.22 -6.36 -0.67
C ARG A 139 -1.85 -5.75 -0.99
N ALA A 140 -1.71 -4.43 -0.95
CA ALA A 140 -0.42 -3.76 -1.04
C ALA A 140 0.50 -4.08 0.15
N ALA A 141 -0.04 -4.15 1.36
CA ALA A 141 0.69 -4.57 2.54
C ALA A 141 1.21 -6.01 2.42
N PHE A 142 0.44 -6.91 1.78
CA PHE A 142 0.92 -8.26 1.47
C PHE A 142 2.14 -8.25 0.54
N GLN A 143 2.18 -7.37 -0.46
CA GLN A 143 3.37 -7.24 -1.32
C GLN A 143 4.60 -6.73 -0.53
N ALA A 144 4.40 -5.81 0.41
CA ALA A 144 5.47 -5.38 1.31
C ALA A 144 5.92 -6.51 2.25
N PHE A 145 4.99 -7.35 2.72
CA PHE A 145 5.34 -8.58 3.45
C PHE A 145 6.19 -9.53 2.60
N GLN A 146 5.85 -9.76 1.34
CA GLN A 146 6.65 -10.57 0.43
C GLN A 146 8.06 -9.99 0.25
N ALA A 147 8.18 -8.67 0.12
CA ALA A 147 9.47 -7.99 0.08
C ALA A 147 10.28 -8.16 1.37
N ALA A 148 9.62 -8.09 2.54
CA ALA A 148 10.26 -8.36 3.82
C ALA A 148 10.75 -9.81 3.94
N LEU A 149 9.94 -10.77 3.48
CA LEU A 149 10.36 -12.17 3.42
C LEU A 149 11.57 -12.35 2.50
N ALA A 150 11.60 -11.70 1.34
CA ALA A 150 12.72 -11.81 0.40
C ALA A 150 14.02 -11.14 0.92
N HIS A 151 13.92 -10.17 1.83
CA HIS A 151 15.07 -9.45 2.36
C HIS A 151 15.82 -10.23 3.44
N GLU A 152 17.13 -10.00 3.55
CA GLU A 152 17.99 -10.62 4.57
C GLU A 152 17.42 -10.38 5.98
N HIS A 153 17.41 -11.46 6.77
CA HIS A 153 16.86 -11.57 8.13
C HIS A 153 15.34 -11.46 8.31
N GLY A 154 14.58 -10.94 7.34
CA GLY A 154 13.11 -10.94 7.38
C GLY A 154 12.49 -10.34 8.63
N ALA A 155 13.22 -9.49 9.37
CA ALA A 155 12.79 -8.99 10.68
C ALA A 155 11.43 -8.28 10.58
N ASN A 156 11.24 -7.52 9.50
CA ASN A 156 10.00 -6.82 9.20
C ASN A 156 8.87 -7.74 8.73
N ALA A 157 9.10 -9.02 8.45
CA ALA A 157 8.03 -9.97 8.17
C ALA A 157 7.26 -10.34 9.45
N ARG A 158 7.92 -10.28 10.63
CA ARG A 158 7.31 -10.65 11.92
C ARG A 158 6.05 -9.83 12.25
N GLN A 159 6.00 -8.57 11.84
CA GLN A 159 4.84 -7.70 12.09
C GLN A 159 3.56 -8.12 11.34
N TYR A 160 3.67 -9.09 10.43
CA TYR A 160 2.54 -9.69 9.71
C TYR A 160 2.07 -11.00 10.31
N LEU A 161 2.75 -11.52 11.34
CA LEU A 161 2.44 -12.79 11.96
C LEU A 161 1.68 -12.58 13.27
N ALA A 162 0.63 -13.37 13.48
CA ALA A 162 -0.07 -13.40 14.75
C ALA A 162 0.86 -13.95 15.85
N ALA A 163 0.62 -13.57 17.10
CA ALA A 163 1.37 -14.10 18.24
C ALA A 163 1.13 -15.62 18.44
N GLN A 164 -0.08 -16.08 18.14
CA GLN A 164 -0.48 -17.49 18.20
C GLN A 164 -0.56 -18.08 16.79
N LEU A 165 0.59 -18.20 16.13
CA LEU A 165 0.67 -18.82 14.81
C LEU A 165 0.60 -20.35 14.94
N GLN A 166 -0.31 -20.96 14.19
CA GLN A 166 -0.48 -22.40 14.08
C GLN A 166 0.15 -22.88 12.78
N MET A 167 1.19 -23.71 12.86
CA MET A 167 1.72 -24.40 11.68
C MET A 167 0.99 -25.73 11.50
N GLY A 168 0.36 -25.90 10.33
CA GLY A 168 -0.27 -27.15 9.93
C GLY A 168 0.65 -27.95 9.02
N SER A 169 1.29 -29.00 9.53
CA SER A 169 1.61 -30.16 8.70
C SER A 169 0.78 -31.31 9.23
N THR A 170 -0.02 -31.94 8.36
CA THR A 170 -0.71 -33.22 8.57
C THR A 170 -0.35 -33.94 9.88
N GLY A 171 -1.13 -33.72 10.95
CA GLY A 171 -1.02 -34.49 12.20
C GLY A 171 -0.68 -33.77 13.51
N GLY A 172 -0.63 -32.43 13.57
CA GLY A 172 -0.63 -31.73 14.86
C GLY A 172 -0.32 -30.24 14.78
N THR A 173 -1.08 -29.41 15.52
CA THR A 173 -0.81 -27.98 15.69
C THR A 173 0.27 -27.77 16.74
N ARG A 174 1.38 -27.13 16.35
CA ARG A 174 2.42 -26.66 17.29
C ARG A 174 2.55 -25.16 17.16
N SER A 175 2.59 -24.46 18.31
CA SER A 175 3.03 -23.06 18.34
C SER A 175 4.48 -23.02 17.88
N SER A 176 4.77 -22.17 16.89
CA SER A 176 6.11 -21.97 16.35
C SER A 176 6.63 -20.60 16.73
N SER A 177 7.94 -20.43 16.77
CA SER A 177 8.50 -19.08 16.82
C SER A 177 8.17 -18.34 15.51
N HIS A 178 8.22 -17.00 15.53
CA HIS A 178 8.09 -16.22 14.31
C HIS A 178 9.22 -16.51 13.31
N GLU A 179 10.41 -16.89 13.79
CA GLU A 179 11.52 -17.25 12.92
C GLU A 179 11.27 -18.54 12.15
N ASP A 180 10.75 -19.56 12.83
CA ASP A 180 10.40 -20.84 12.19
C ASP A 180 9.29 -20.63 11.14
N ALA A 181 8.31 -19.77 11.47
CA ALA A 181 7.24 -19.41 10.55
C ALA A 181 7.76 -18.66 9.31
N ILE A 182 8.66 -17.69 9.49
CA ILE A 182 9.30 -16.96 8.38
C ILE A 182 10.10 -17.93 7.50
N GLY A 183 10.86 -18.84 8.10
CA GLY A 183 11.59 -19.89 7.37
C GLY A 183 10.64 -20.75 6.53
N SER A 184 9.57 -21.24 7.15
CA SER A 184 8.56 -22.09 6.49
C SER A 184 7.85 -21.37 5.34
N LEU A 185 7.47 -20.10 5.51
CA LEU A 185 6.83 -19.30 4.46
C LEU A 185 7.79 -19.01 3.29
N ARG A 186 9.09 -18.83 3.57
CA ARG A 186 10.12 -18.72 2.54
C ARG A 186 10.26 -20.02 1.75
N GLU A 187 10.39 -21.15 2.43
CA GLU A 187 10.51 -22.48 1.80
C GLU A 187 9.25 -22.84 0.99
N ALA A 188 8.07 -22.43 1.46
CA ALA A 188 6.82 -22.56 0.74
C ALA A 188 6.73 -21.67 -0.52
N GLY A 189 7.66 -20.73 -0.70
CA GLY A 189 7.72 -19.84 -1.86
C GLY A 189 6.80 -18.62 -1.76
N VAL A 190 6.36 -18.24 -0.56
CA VAL A 190 5.45 -17.10 -0.35
C VAL A 190 6.04 -15.79 -0.86
N ALA A 191 7.36 -15.60 -0.73
CA ALA A 191 8.06 -14.39 -1.16
C ALA A 191 7.89 -14.07 -2.65
N THR A 192 7.62 -15.08 -3.48
CA THR A 192 7.42 -14.94 -4.93
C THR A 192 6.03 -15.39 -5.38
N ALA A 193 5.13 -15.71 -4.45
CA ALA A 193 3.80 -16.21 -4.76
C ALA A 193 2.92 -15.12 -5.39
N THR A 194 2.00 -15.54 -6.25
CA THR A 194 0.98 -14.63 -6.79
C THR A 194 -0.27 -14.69 -5.92
N LEU A 195 -0.75 -13.54 -5.46
CA LEU A 195 -2.04 -13.42 -4.78
C LEU A 195 -3.18 -13.66 -5.78
N LYS A 196 -3.93 -14.75 -5.60
CA LYS A 196 -5.05 -15.15 -6.47
C LYS A 196 -6.39 -14.61 -5.97
N ASP A 197 -6.58 -14.65 -4.66
CA ASP A 197 -7.79 -14.14 -4.00
C ASP A 197 -7.45 -13.60 -2.61
N ALA A 198 -8.25 -12.64 -2.13
CA ALA A 198 -8.07 -12.00 -0.85
C ALA A 198 -9.43 -11.71 -0.19
N ARG A 199 -9.58 -12.23 1.03
CA ARG A 199 -10.70 -12.05 1.93
C ARG A 199 -10.18 -11.50 3.26
N ASP A 200 -11.06 -10.98 4.09
CA ASP A 200 -10.65 -10.38 5.38
C ASP A 200 -10.11 -11.41 6.38
N ASP A 201 -10.42 -12.68 6.17
CA ASP A 201 -10.00 -13.82 6.98
C ASP A 201 -9.03 -14.77 6.26
N GLU A 202 -8.73 -14.56 4.97
CA GLU A 202 -7.89 -15.49 4.20
C GLU A 202 -7.24 -14.84 2.97
N LEU A 203 -5.99 -15.22 2.67
CA LEU A 203 -5.34 -14.98 1.38
C LEU A 203 -5.09 -16.30 0.65
N LEU A 204 -5.46 -16.36 -0.62
CA LEU A 204 -5.16 -17.49 -1.50
C LEU A 204 -4.00 -17.15 -2.42
N LEU A 205 -2.96 -17.97 -2.38
CA LEU A 205 -1.70 -17.77 -3.08
C LEU A 205 -1.42 -18.91 -4.06
N ASP A 206 -0.70 -18.60 -5.12
CA ASP A 206 -0.08 -19.55 -6.04
C ASP A 206 1.45 -19.40 -5.96
N ALA A 207 2.09 -20.38 -5.33
CA ALA A 207 3.53 -20.44 -5.12
C ALA A 207 4.16 -21.45 -6.08
N GLY A 208 4.22 -21.08 -7.36
CA GLY A 208 4.84 -21.89 -8.42
C GLY A 208 4.00 -23.11 -8.80
N GLY A 209 2.68 -22.95 -8.93
CA GLY A 209 1.74 -24.02 -9.25
C GLY A 209 1.18 -24.75 -8.03
N ARG A 210 1.64 -24.41 -6.82
CA ARG A 210 1.10 -24.92 -5.55
C ARG A 210 0.18 -23.89 -4.93
N LEU A 211 -1.07 -24.25 -4.72
CA LEU A 211 -2.02 -23.39 -4.03
C LEU A 211 -1.74 -23.43 -2.52
N MET A 212 -1.82 -22.26 -1.90
CA MET A 212 -1.57 -22.09 -0.47
C MET A 212 -2.58 -21.11 0.09
N ARG A 213 -3.14 -21.43 1.25
CA ARG A 213 -4.00 -20.55 2.02
C ARG A 213 -3.22 -19.97 3.19
N LEU A 214 -3.34 -18.67 3.39
CA LEU A 214 -2.93 -17.99 4.61
C LEU A 214 -4.19 -17.56 5.35
N GLY A 215 -4.50 -18.18 6.48
CA GLY A 215 -5.59 -17.70 7.33
C GLY A 215 -5.17 -16.48 8.13
N LEU A 216 -6.09 -15.53 8.24
CA LEU A 216 -5.88 -14.26 8.89
C LEU A 216 -6.70 -14.17 10.18
N GLN A 217 -6.08 -13.67 11.24
CA GLN A 217 -6.76 -13.25 12.46
C GLN A 217 -6.40 -11.79 12.72
N ASN A 218 -7.41 -10.91 12.71
CA ASN A 218 -7.25 -9.46 12.85
C ASN A 218 -6.21 -8.87 11.86
N GLY A 219 -6.21 -9.39 10.62
CA GLY A 219 -5.29 -8.96 9.55
C GLY A 219 -3.84 -9.38 9.76
N LEU A 220 -3.57 -10.40 10.58
CA LEU A 220 -2.27 -11.03 10.75
C LEU A 220 -2.36 -12.51 10.35
N ILE A 221 -1.30 -13.05 9.76
CA ILE A 221 -1.21 -14.46 9.40
C ILE A 221 -1.22 -15.29 10.69
N SER A 222 -2.25 -16.09 10.88
CA SER A 222 -2.43 -16.98 12.04
C SER A 222 -2.20 -18.45 11.69
N GLN A 223 -2.35 -18.79 10.41
CA GLN A 223 -2.18 -20.15 9.90
C GLN A 223 -1.78 -20.13 8.43
N PHE A 224 -1.11 -21.18 7.97
CA PHE A 224 -0.92 -21.42 6.54
C PHE A 224 -0.96 -22.91 6.22
N GLU A 225 -1.51 -23.25 5.06
CA GLU A 225 -1.65 -24.63 4.59
C GLU A 225 -1.47 -24.70 3.06
N LEU A 226 -0.92 -25.83 2.58
CA LEU A 226 -0.95 -26.18 1.16
C LEU A 226 -2.32 -26.77 0.84
N VAL A 227 -2.90 -26.35 -0.27
CA VAL A 227 -4.23 -26.78 -0.75
C VAL A 227 -4.11 -27.88 -1.79
#